data_AF-A0AAW1N047-F1
#
_entry.id   AF-A0AAW1N047-F1
#
_cell.length_a   1.000
_cell.length_b   1.000
_cell.length_c   1.000
_cell.angle_alpha   90.00
_cell.angle_beta   90.00
_cell.angle_gamma   90.00
#
_symmetry.space_group_name_H-M   'P 1'
#
loop_
_entity.id
_entity.type
_entity.pdbx_description
1 polymer ?
#
loop_
_entity_poly.entity_id
_entity_poly.type
_entity_poly.pdbx_seq_one_letter_code
_entity_poly.pdbx_strand_id
1 'polypeptide(L)'
;MSSSAIAVAMAISCAICEGSIGRYDDYICCRSHCNGNFHIKCAGISVVDFTSLKQNNKLKEWICETCLNSEQVAITSEDISEKHPLTNSLQNINHQVSDHNQIAKGTGTINKNTKAVPVRTLTTNEKIPDKGSSDKNVDMEFTEVTRKRRRNQQRTIQGTASPSMLKGATFFSHVHVFGLDTKTTTADVIDYLKTQNVDQVTCEQMQSKYPEQYSSFKISVPSAKLKEVQNPEIWPTGVKINRFLFRIPKNSKPK
;
A
#
# COMPACT_ATOMS: atom_id res chain seq x y z
N MET A 1 49.17 7.07 -7.47
CA MET A 1 48.40 5.93 -6.94
C MET A 1 47.21 6.48 -6.18
N SER A 2 45.98 6.13 -6.54
CA SER A 2 44.75 6.65 -5.93
C SER A 2 44.00 5.54 -5.20
N SER A 3 43.98 5.57 -3.87
CA SER A 3 43.21 4.62 -3.07
C SER A 3 41.72 4.91 -3.17
N SER A 4 40.97 4.05 -3.85
CA SER A 4 39.50 4.08 -3.84
C SER A 4 38.98 3.64 -2.48
N ALA A 5 38.52 4.59 -1.66
CA ALA A 5 37.82 4.28 -0.41
C ALA A 5 36.48 3.60 -0.70
N ILE A 6 36.39 2.29 -0.45
CA ILE A 6 35.14 1.55 -0.57
C ILE A 6 34.23 1.98 0.59
N ALA A 7 33.11 2.64 0.26
CA ALA A 7 32.09 3.01 1.23
C ALA A 7 31.35 1.76 1.73
N VAL A 8 31.85 1.14 2.80
CA VAL A 8 31.19 0.03 3.47
C VAL A 8 29.88 0.53 4.07
N ALA A 9 28.75 0.14 3.48
CA ALA A 9 27.44 0.46 4.01
C ALA A 9 27.23 -0.24 5.36
N MET A 10 27.31 0.52 6.45
CA MET A 10 27.12 -0.01 7.80
C MET A 10 25.72 -0.62 7.92
N ALA A 11 25.65 -1.92 8.20
CA ALA A 11 24.40 -2.60 8.45
C ALA A 11 23.81 -2.14 9.79
N ILE A 12 22.50 -1.89 9.84
CA ILE A 12 21.80 -1.64 11.09
C ILE A 12 21.72 -2.97 11.84
N SER A 13 22.13 -3.02 13.11
CA SER A 13 22.04 -4.21 13.97
C SER A 13 20.95 -4.04 15.04
N CYS A 14 20.42 -5.16 15.52
CA CYS A 14 19.44 -5.17 16.60
C CYS A 14 20.13 -5.21 17.97
N ALA A 15 19.87 -4.23 18.83
CA ALA A 15 20.47 -4.10 20.16
C ALA A 15 19.94 -5.10 21.23
N ILE A 16 19.39 -6.24 20.82
CA ILE A 16 18.96 -7.35 21.70
C ILE A 16 19.49 -8.70 21.17
N CYS A 17 19.36 -8.97 19.87
CA CYS A 17 19.77 -10.24 19.27
C CYS A 17 21.04 -10.14 18.40
N GLU A 18 21.65 -8.96 18.32
CA GLU A 18 22.83 -8.55 17.54
C GLU A 18 22.75 -8.71 16.01
N GLY A 19 21.84 -9.58 15.51
CA GLY A 19 21.56 -9.79 14.10
C GLY A 19 21.19 -8.52 13.35
N SER A 20 21.52 -8.50 12.06
CA SER A 20 21.28 -7.38 11.15
C SER A 20 19.79 -7.20 10.85
N ILE A 21 19.36 -5.94 10.90
CA ILE A 21 18.03 -5.47 10.50
C ILE A 21 18.08 -5.18 8.99
N GLY A 22 17.40 -6.00 8.19
CA GLY A 22 17.31 -5.84 6.74
C GLY A 22 16.32 -4.75 6.32
N ARG A 23 16.35 -4.40 5.02
CA ARG A 23 15.45 -3.40 4.41
C ARG A 23 13.96 -3.79 4.41
N TYR A 24 13.63 -5.00 4.86
CA TYR A 24 12.28 -5.58 4.85
C TYR A 24 11.81 -6.02 6.25
N ASP A 25 12.66 -5.91 7.26
CA ASP A 25 12.32 -6.27 8.62
C ASP A 25 11.59 -5.11 9.31
N ASP A 26 10.48 -5.40 10.00
CA ASP A 26 9.84 -4.40 10.84
C ASP A 26 10.70 -4.17 12.10
N TYR A 27 11.23 -2.97 12.22
CA TYR A 27 12.05 -2.52 13.34
C TYR A 27 11.54 -1.19 13.92
N ILE A 28 11.98 -0.90 15.14
CA ILE A 28 11.70 0.32 15.88
C ILE A 28 13.00 0.87 16.48
N CYS A 29 13.08 2.18 16.69
CA CYS A 29 14.23 2.86 17.29
C CYS A 29 13.83 3.39 18.67
N CYS A 30 14.63 3.17 19.70
CA CYS A 30 14.43 3.85 20.99
C CYS A 30 14.75 5.35 20.83
N ARG A 31 13.87 6.24 21.35
CA ARG A 31 14.09 7.70 21.31
C ARG A 31 14.69 8.28 22.60
N SER A 32 14.82 7.48 23.67
CA SER A 32 15.64 7.84 24.82
C SER A 32 17.15 7.62 24.51
N HIS A 33 18.00 7.69 25.52
CA HIS A 33 19.46 7.85 25.41
C HIS A 33 20.18 6.81 24.52
N CYS A 34 19.77 5.53 24.52
CA CYS A 34 20.52 4.49 23.80
C CYS A 34 20.48 4.60 22.27
N ASN A 35 19.46 5.27 21.69
CA ASN A 35 19.21 5.37 20.24
C ASN A 35 19.24 4.01 19.48
N GLY A 36 19.09 2.89 20.20
CA GLY A 36 19.21 1.54 19.65
C GLY A 36 18.11 1.19 18.64
N ASN A 37 18.43 0.30 17.70
CA ASN A 37 17.47 -0.28 16.76
C ASN A 37 17.08 -1.68 17.23
N PHE A 38 15.80 -2.03 17.08
CA PHE A 38 15.24 -3.27 17.60
C PHE A 38 14.26 -3.89 16.60
N HIS A 39 14.41 -5.18 16.28
CA HIS A 39 13.32 -5.94 15.64
C HIS A 39 12.07 -5.86 16.51
N ILE A 40 10.87 -5.68 15.94
CA ILE A 40 9.64 -5.55 16.73
C ILE A 40 9.41 -6.74 17.67
N LYS A 41 9.80 -7.95 17.23
CA LYS A 41 9.73 -9.18 18.03
C LYS A 41 10.68 -9.18 19.23
N CYS A 42 11.90 -8.66 19.05
CA CYS A 42 12.89 -8.55 20.13
C CYS A 42 12.48 -7.48 21.14
N ALA A 43 11.82 -6.41 20.68
CA ALA A 43 11.23 -5.38 21.53
C ALA A 43 9.91 -5.79 22.21
N GLY A 44 9.47 -7.04 22.08
CA GLY A 44 8.20 -7.55 22.64
C GLY A 44 6.92 -7.00 21.99
N ILE A 45 7.02 -6.21 20.92
CA ILE A 45 5.89 -5.50 20.31
C ILE A 45 5.17 -6.42 19.33
N SER A 46 3.85 -6.59 19.49
CA SER A 46 3.06 -7.33 18.51
C SER A 46 2.96 -6.56 17.18
N VAL A 47 2.71 -7.29 16.08
CA VAL A 47 2.51 -6.68 14.75
C VAL A 47 1.31 -5.71 14.76
N VAL A 48 0.31 -5.95 15.62
CA VAL A 48 -0.86 -5.07 15.80
C VAL A 48 -0.46 -3.79 16.51
N ASP A 49 0.29 -3.87 17.60
CA ASP A 49 0.69 -2.70 18.40
C ASP A 49 1.70 -1.83 17.65
N PHE A 50 2.66 -2.45 16.97
CA PHE A 50 3.57 -1.73 16.06
C PHE A 50 2.79 -1.02 14.93
N THR A 51 1.75 -1.68 14.38
CA THR A 51 0.85 -1.08 13.38
C THR A 51 0.03 0.08 13.96
N SER A 52 -0.37 0.03 15.23
CA SER A 52 -1.05 1.11 15.95
C SER A 52 -0.11 2.29 16.23
N LEU A 53 1.10 2.05 16.73
CA LEU A 53 2.14 3.07 16.90
C LEU A 53 2.47 3.77 15.58
N LYS A 54 2.55 3.01 14.48
CA LYS A 54 2.83 3.50 13.11
C LYS A 54 1.68 4.31 12.52
N GLN A 55 0.42 3.98 12.85
CA GLN A 55 -0.76 4.77 12.45
C GLN A 55 -0.90 6.06 13.24
N ASN A 56 -0.64 6.02 14.55
CA ASN A 56 -0.77 7.16 15.46
C ASN A 56 0.49 8.06 15.49
N ASN A 57 1.47 7.82 14.61
CA ASN A 57 2.78 8.52 14.53
C ASN A 57 3.68 8.38 15.78
N LYS A 58 3.28 7.56 16.76
CA LYS A 58 3.96 7.33 18.05
C LYS A 58 5.25 6.51 17.98
N LEU A 59 5.68 6.05 16.78
CA LEU A 59 6.98 5.40 16.61
C LEU A 59 8.18 6.29 17.03
N LYS A 60 7.99 7.62 17.04
CA LYS A 60 9.00 8.58 17.53
C LYS A 60 9.00 8.76 19.05
N GLU A 61 7.99 8.24 19.74
CA GLU A 61 7.79 8.36 21.19
C GLU A 61 8.18 7.06 21.92
N TRP A 62 8.56 6.00 21.19
CA TRP A 62 8.86 4.71 21.79
C TRP A 62 10.24 4.69 22.48
N ILE A 63 10.28 4.09 23.66
CA ILE A 63 11.44 3.94 24.52
C ILE A 63 11.57 2.44 24.84
N CYS A 64 12.79 1.89 24.77
CA CYS A 64 13.02 0.50 25.15
C CYS A 64 13.02 0.32 26.67
N GLU A 65 12.67 -0.88 27.13
CA GLU A 65 12.57 -1.24 28.55
C GLU A 65 13.85 -0.89 29.35
N THR A 66 15.04 -1.12 28.79
CA THR A 66 16.32 -0.75 29.40
C THR A 66 16.42 0.75 29.70
N CYS A 67 16.00 1.60 28.76
CA CYS A 67 16.01 3.04 28.96
C CYS A 67 14.92 3.48 29.96
N LEU A 68 13.73 2.91 29.87
CA LEU A 68 12.61 3.20 30.77
C LEU A 68 12.95 2.88 32.23
N ASN A 69 13.63 1.75 32.47
CA ASN A 69 14.06 1.34 33.81
C ASN A 69 15.22 2.22 34.32
N SER A 70 16.16 2.60 33.44
CA SER A 70 17.24 3.54 33.79
C SER A 70 16.71 4.93 34.17
N GLU A 71 15.64 5.38 33.54
CA GLU A 71 14.99 6.67 33.79
C GLU A 71 14.23 6.68 35.14
N GLN A 72 13.70 5.52 35.57
CA GLN A 72 13.10 5.36 36.90
C GLN A 72 14.15 5.31 38.03
N VAL A 73 15.29 4.65 37.82
CA VAL A 73 16.37 4.58 38.84
C VAL A 73 16.91 5.97 39.19
N ALA A 74 17.09 6.85 38.19
CA ALA A 74 17.57 8.22 38.40
C ALA A 74 16.65 9.07 39.31
N ILE A 75 15.37 8.75 39.40
CA ILE A 75 14.37 9.46 40.23
C ILE A 75 14.38 8.93 41.69
N THR A 76 15.10 7.84 41.98
CA THR A 76 15.14 7.24 43.33
C THR A 76 16.30 7.72 44.22
N SER A 77 17.19 8.57 43.70
CA SER A 77 18.37 9.06 44.44
C SER A 77 18.27 10.50 44.96
N GLU A 78 17.35 11.32 44.47
CA GLU A 78 17.18 12.72 44.90
C GLU A 78 15.70 13.07 45.14
N ASP A 79 15.44 13.76 46.26
CA ASP A 79 14.19 14.35 46.76
C ASP A 79 12.91 13.50 46.96
N ILE A 80 12.65 13.23 48.25
CA ILE A 80 11.35 12.82 48.79
C ILE A 80 10.42 14.05 48.88
N SER A 81 9.52 14.25 47.92
CA SER A 81 8.34 15.13 48.12
C SER A 81 7.16 14.85 47.16
N GLU A 82 6.10 14.25 47.71
CA GLU A 82 4.69 14.36 47.30
C GLU A 82 4.20 14.06 45.86
N LYS A 83 3.37 13.00 45.74
CA LYS A 83 2.13 12.90 44.91
C LYS A 83 2.30 12.93 43.37
N HIS A 84 1.70 12.04 42.56
CA HIS A 84 0.77 10.93 42.80
C HIS A 84 0.83 9.95 41.59
N PRO A 85 0.69 8.62 41.76
CA PRO A 85 0.85 7.68 40.64
C PRO A 85 -0.39 7.54 39.73
N LEU A 86 -0.13 7.23 38.45
CA LEU A 86 -1.10 6.65 37.52
C LEU A 86 -0.51 5.36 36.92
N THR A 87 -0.74 4.24 37.60
CA THR A 87 -0.36 2.89 37.14
C THR A 87 -1.56 2.12 36.58
N ASN A 88 -1.25 1.25 35.63
CA ASN A 88 -2.07 0.19 35.03
C ASN A 88 -3.45 -0.13 35.66
N SER A 89 -4.49 -0.09 34.82
CA SER A 89 -5.55 -1.11 34.88
C SER A 89 -6.17 -1.37 33.51
N LEU A 90 -6.04 -2.59 33.03
CA LEU A 90 -6.98 -3.24 32.11
C LEU A 90 -6.69 -4.75 32.04
N GLN A 91 -7.00 -5.47 33.13
CA GLN A 91 -7.08 -6.94 33.11
C GLN A 91 -8.55 -7.38 32.95
N ASN A 92 -8.79 -8.16 31.90
CA ASN A 92 -9.62 -9.37 31.87
C ASN A 92 -10.93 -9.40 32.69
N ILE A 93 -12.09 -9.42 31.99
CA ILE A 93 -13.33 -10.09 32.45
C ILE A 93 -13.86 -10.95 31.29
N ASN A 94 -14.30 -12.18 31.57
CA ASN A 94 -14.76 -13.15 30.57
C ASN A 94 -15.82 -14.13 31.14
N HIS A 95 -17.10 -13.76 31.10
CA HIS A 95 -18.29 -14.55 31.51
C HIS A 95 -19.58 -13.84 31.05
N GLN A 96 -20.74 -14.48 30.78
CA GLN A 96 -21.06 -15.86 30.34
C GLN A 96 -22.58 -15.97 30.04
N VAL A 97 -23.02 -16.74 29.01
CA VAL A 97 -24.40 -17.27 28.77
C VAL A 97 -25.57 -16.22 28.67
N SER A 98 -26.79 -16.45 28.16
CA SER A 98 -27.47 -17.63 27.57
C SER A 98 -28.40 -17.28 26.37
N ASP A 99 -28.65 -18.28 25.52
CA ASP A 99 -29.92 -18.67 24.88
C ASP A 99 -30.94 -17.61 24.42
N HIS A 100 -31.10 -17.46 23.09
CA HIS A 100 -32.33 -17.96 22.45
C HIS A 100 -32.09 -18.31 20.97
N ASN A 101 -33.16 -18.71 20.26
CA ASN A 101 -33.08 -19.58 19.09
C ASN A 101 -34.29 -19.44 18.12
N GLN A 102 -34.13 -19.94 16.88
CA GLN A 102 -35.15 -20.18 15.83
C GLN A 102 -35.68 -18.92 15.08
N ILE A 103 -36.30 -18.93 13.88
CA ILE A 103 -36.25 -19.62 12.55
C ILE A 103 -37.50 -19.12 11.77
N ALA A 104 -37.34 -18.49 10.60
CA ALA A 104 -38.28 -18.41 9.44
C ALA A 104 -37.62 -17.51 8.36
N LYS A 105 -37.66 -17.70 7.03
CA LYS A 105 -38.56 -18.32 6.02
C LYS A 105 -39.75 -17.45 5.53
N GLY A 106 -39.62 -16.92 4.30
CA GLY A 106 -40.66 -16.27 3.48
C GLY A 106 -40.07 -15.11 2.65
N THR A 107 -39.75 -15.17 1.34
CA THR A 107 -40.47 -15.49 0.06
C THR A 107 -41.20 -14.31 -0.62
N GLY A 108 -40.50 -13.58 -1.50
CA GLY A 108 -41.06 -12.82 -2.64
C GLY A 108 -41.47 -11.35 -2.42
N THR A 109 -41.81 -10.52 -3.43
CA THR A 109 -41.66 -10.58 -4.92
C THR A 109 -42.07 -9.24 -5.58
N ILE A 110 -41.22 -8.59 -6.43
CA ILE A 110 -41.56 -7.49 -7.40
C ILE A 110 -41.96 -6.11 -6.75
N ASN A 111 -41.95 -4.88 -7.31
CA ASN A 111 -41.85 -4.23 -8.66
C ASN A 111 -41.02 -2.90 -8.57
N LYS A 112 -40.06 -2.57 -9.45
CA LYS A 112 -40.08 -1.66 -10.65
C LYS A 112 -40.57 -0.19 -10.52
N ASN A 113 -39.76 0.73 -11.08
CA ASN A 113 -40.03 2.12 -11.54
C ASN A 113 -40.34 3.19 -10.44
N THR A 114 -40.16 4.51 -10.64
CA THR A 114 -39.99 5.38 -11.84
C THR A 114 -38.73 6.31 -11.81
N LYS A 115 -38.70 7.42 -12.58
CA LYS A 115 -37.54 8.25 -12.98
C LYS A 115 -37.60 9.70 -12.44
N ALA A 116 -36.44 10.40 -12.45
CA ALA A 116 -36.21 11.86 -12.39
C ALA A 116 -36.54 12.59 -11.05
N VAL A 117 -35.71 13.47 -10.43
CA VAL A 117 -34.80 14.58 -10.87
C VAL A 117 -35.60 15.83 -11.32
N PRO A 118 -35.32 17.09 -10.90
CA PRO A 118 -34.16 17.67 -10.16
C PRO A 118 -34.49 18.66 -8.98
N VAL A 119 -33.47 19.42 -8.51
CA VAL A 119 -33.47 20.80 -7.93
C VAL A 119 -33.29 21.01 -6.39
N ARG A 120 -32.20 21.74 -6.06
CA ARG A 120 -31.88 22.75 -5.00
C ARG A 120 -32.83 22.92 -3.76
N THR A 121 -32.40 23.39 -2.58
CA THR A 121 -31.30 24.35 -2.23
C THR A 121 -30.78 24.15 -0.79
N LEU A 122 -29.64 24.78 -0.45
CA LEU A 122 -29.03 24.85 0.90
C LEU A 122 -29.83 25.74 1.88
N THR A 123 -29.77 25.43 3.19
CA THR A 123 -29.82 26.41 4.31
C THR A 123 -29.32 25.74 5.61
N THR A 124 -29.15 26.52 6.69
CA THR A 124 -28.18 26.20 7.76
C THR A 124 -28.73 26.31 9.19
N ASN A 125 -28.09 25.56 10.12
CA ASN A 125 -28.04 25.70 11.58
C ASN A 125 -29.30 25.44 12.45
N GLU A 126 -29.18 24.38 13.25
CA GLU A 126 -29.43 24.32 14.71
C GLU A 126 -30.75 24.83 15.32
N LYS A 127 -31.64 23.88 15.68
CA LYS A 127 -32.11 23.74 17.07
C LYS A 127 -32.60 22.32 17.38
N ILE A 128 -32.32 21.83 18.59
CA ILE A 128 -32.92 20.61 19.17
C ILE A 128 -33.72 21.05 20.41
N PRO A 129 -35.00 20.63 20.52
CA PRO A 129 -35.38 19.82 21.67
C PRO A 129 -36.37 18.69 21.34
N ASP A 130 -35.91 17.46 21.58
CA ASP A 130 -36.57 16.33 22.28
C ASP A 130 -38.02 15.85 21.97
N LYS A 131 -38.20 14.53 22.14
CA LYS A 131 -39.45 13.72 22.25
C LYS A 131 -40.45 13.70 21.08
N GLY A 132 -40.47 12.56 20.40
CA GLY A 132 -41.51 12.13 19.45
C GLY A 132 -41.31 10.70 18.96
N SER A 133 -41.43 9.70 19.83
CA SER A 133 -41.26 8.28 19.46
C SER A 133 -42.37 7.82 18.52
N SER A 134 -42.01 7.34 17.34
CA SER A 134 -42.89 6.55 16.47
C SER A 134 -42.07 5.48 15.76
N ASP A 135 -42.37 4.21 16.05
CA ASP A 135 -41.64 3.08 15.49
C ASP A 135 -41.77 3.02 13.97
N LYS A 136 -40.62 2.97 13.30
CA LYS A 136 -40.52 2.57 11.90
C LYS A 136 -39.38 1.59 11.78
N ASN A 137 -39.68 0.38 11.31
CA ASN A 137 -38.67 -0.57 10.88
C ASN A 137 -37.86 0.08 9.75
N VAL A 138 -36.62 0.44 10.07
CA VAL A 138 -35.60 0.78 9.09
C VAL A 138 -34.75 -0.47 8.96
N ASP A 139 -34.89 -1.19 7.85
CA ASP A 139 -33.94 -2.22 7.46
C ASP A 139 -32.55 -1.58 7.39
N MET A 140 -31.69 -1.94 8.34
CA MET A 140 -30.31 -1.43 8.38
C MET A 140 -29.48 -2.19 7.34
N GLU A 141 -29.61 -1.79 6.07
CA GLU A 141 -28.78 -2.29 4.98
C GLU A 141 -27.30 -2.11 5.35
N PHE A 142 -26.61 -3.24 5.55
CA PHE A 142 -25.28 -3.28 6.14
C PHE A 142 -24.25 -2.64 5.20
N THR A 143 -24.03 -1.34 5.39
CA THR A 143 -23.18 -0.53 4.52
C THR A 143 -21.72 -0.89 4.74
N GLU A 144 -21.16 -1.72 3.84
CA GLU A 144 -19.77 -2.18 3.95
C GLU A 144 -18.77 -1.02 3.86
N VAL A 145 -18.22 -0.60 5.00
CA VAL A 145 -17.30 0.54 5.10
C VAL A 145 -15.89 0.17 4.59
N THR A 146 -15.77 0.05 3.27
CA THR A 146 -14.52 -0.26 2.56
C THR A 146 -13.52 0.90 2.68
N ARG A 147 -12.78 0.95 3.80
CA ARG A 147 -11.78 1.99 4.13
C ARG A 147 -10.61 1.97 3.13
N LYS A 148 -10.80 2.65 1.98
CA LYS A 148 -9.85 2.77 0.87
C LYS A 148 -8.59 3.55 1.30
N ARG A 149 -7.66 2.84 1.94
CA ARG A 149 -6.41 3.34 2.54
C ARG A 149 -5.63 4.21 1.54
N ARG A 150 -5.77 5.54 1.66
CA ARG A 150 -5.05 6.51 0.84
C ARG A 150 -3.55 6.36 1.10
N ARG A 151 -2.83 5.71 0.16
CA ARG A 151 -1.36 5.77 0.17
C ARG A 151 -0.97 7.23 0.01
N ASN A 152 -0.23 7.77 0.98
CA ASN A 152 0.39 9.07 0.86
C ASN A 152 1.52 8.96 -0.18
N GLN A 153 1.18 9.17 -1.45
CA GLN A 153 2.16 9.23 -2.53
C GLN A 153 2.90 10.56 -2.40
N GLN A 154 4.06 10.53 -1.75
CA GLN A 154 5.03 11.62 -1.86
C GLN A 154 5.28 11.88 -3.34
N ARG A 155 5.06 13.13 -3.78
CA ARG A 155 5.16 13.50 -5.19
C ARG A 155 6.63 13.47 -5.60
N THR A 156 7.00 12.56 -6.50
CA THR A 156 8.31 12.58 -7.15
C THR A 156 8.50 13.92 -7.86
N ILE A 157 9.58 14.63 -7.53
CA ILE A 157 9.93 15.88 -8.22
C ILE A 157 10.66 15.51 -9.51
N GLN A 158 10.18 16.04 -10.64
CA GLN A 158 10.81 15.90 -11.95
C GLN A 158 11.45 17.24 -12.34
N GLY A 159 12.73 17.20 -12.74
CA GLY A 159 13.43 18.40 -13.23
C GLY A 159 12.90 18.85 -14.60
N THR A 160 12.82 20.17 -14.79
CA THR A 160 12.30 20.84 -15.99
C THR A 160 13.35 21.65 -16.75
N ALA A 161 14.61 21.68 -16.28
CA ALA A 161 15.70 22.37 -16.94
C ALA A 161 16.07 21.71 -18.28
N SER A 162 16.54 22.53 -19.23
CA SER A 162 17.08 22.04 -20.50
C SER A 162 18.32 21.15 -20.28
N PRO A 163 18.53 20.11 -21.12
CA PRO A 163 19.69 19.24 -21.00
C PRO A 163 20.98 20.03 -21.26
N SER A 164 21.98 19.82 -20.39
CA SER A 164 23.28 20.48 -20.45
C SER A 164 24.39 19.42 -20.39
N MET A 165 25.28 19.48 -19.39
CA MET A 165 26.23 18.39 -19.11
C MET A 165 25.51 17.12 -18.62
N LEU A 166 24.39 17.28 -17.93
CA LEU A 166 23.54 16.17 -17.46
C LEU A 166 22.36 15.97 -18.42
N LYS A 167 22.10 14.71 -18.76
CA LYS A 167 20.95 14.26 -19.56
C LYS A 167 20.10 13.31 -18.74
N GLY A 168 18.79 13.54 -18.69
CA GLY A 168 17.85 12.61 -18.07
C GLY A 168 17.77 11.30 -18.88
N ALA A 169 17.71 10.16 -18.20
CA ALA A 169 17.52 8.87 -18.86
C ALA A 169 16.09 8.74 -19.42
N THR A 170 15.95 8.15 -20.61
CA THR A 170 14.64 7.80 -21.18
C THR A 170 14.00 6.70 -20.32
N PHE A 171 12.93 7.03 -19.61
CA PHE A 171 12.13 6.03 -18.91
C PHE A 171 11.28 5.23 -19.90
N PHE A 172 11.36 3.90 -19.79
CA PHE A 172 10.53 3.00 -20.57
C PHE A 172 9.29 2.58 -19.79
N SER A 173 8.16 2.50 -20.49
CA SER A 173 6.92 1.91 -20.00
C SER A 173 6.65 0.61 -20.73
N HIS A 174 6.07 -0.36 -20.03
CA HIS A 174 5.86 -1.70 -20.56
C HIS A 174 4.37 -2.00 -20.75
N VAL A 175 4.06 -2.60 -21.89
CA VAL A 175 2.71 -2.95 -22.35
C VAL A 175 2.68 -4.44 -22.66
N HIS A 176 1.62 -5.13 -22.26
CA HIS A 176 1.35 -6.51 -22.63
C HIS A 176 0.33 -6.51 -23.77
N VAL A 177 0.72 -7.03 -24.93
CA VAL A 177 -0.14 -7.15 -26.11
C VAL A 177 -0.34 -8.63 -26.42
N PHE A 178 -1.58 -9.06 -26.63
CA PHE A 178 -1.94 -10.48 -26.72
C PHE A 178 -3.16 -10.68 -27.62
N GLY A 179 -3.29 -11.88 -28.19
CA GLY A 179 -4.31 -12.14 -29.22
C GLY A 179 -3.84 -11.80 -30.64
N LEU A 180 -2.53 -11.82 -30.89
CA LEU A 180 -1.96 -11.82 -32.24
C LEU A 180 -1.88 -13.27 -32.75
N ASP A 181 -1.67 -13.45 -34.05
CA ASP A 181 -1.51 -14.79 -34.66
C ASP A 181 -0.30 -15.52 -34.07
N THR A 182 -0.40 -16.84 -33.98
CA THR A 182 0.70 -17.76 -33.63
C THR A 182 1.99 -17.56 -34.44
N LYS A 183 1.87 -17.10 -35.70
CA LYS A 183 2.97 -16.89 -36.65
C LYS A 183 3.63 -15.51 -36.53
N THR A 184 3.00 -14.55 -35.85
CA THR A 184 3.56 -13.20 -35.68
C THR A 184 4.86 -13.28 -34.88
N THR A 185 5.92 -12.63 -35.38
CA THR A 185 7.24 -12.57 -34.75
C THR A 185 7.42 -11.26 -33.96
N THR A 186 8.50 -11.19 -33.16
CA THR A 186 8.88 -9.93 -32.48
C THR A 186 9.27 -8.82 -33.47
N ALA A 187 9.78 -9.17 -34.66
CA ALA A 187 10.15 -8.21 -35.69
C ALA A 187 8.92 -7.53 -36.28
N ASP A 188 7.90 -8.30 -36.67
CA ASP A 188 6.64 -7.78 -37.22
C ASP A 188 5.97 -6.77 -36.27
N VAL A 189 5.98 -7.04 -34.97
CA VAL A 189 5.43 -6.16 -33.93
C VAL A 189 6.24 -4.86 -33.77
N ILE A 190 7.58 -4.95 -33.87
CA ILE A 190 8.46 -3.78 -33.83
C ILE A 190 8.25 -2.91 -35.07
N ASP A 191 8.23 -3.51 -36.26
CA ASP A 191 8.12 -2.79 -37.52
C ASP A 191 6.71 -2.20 -37.72
N TYR A 192 5.66 -2.90 -37.28
CA TYR A 192 4.32 -2.33 -37.18
C TYR A 192 4.30 -1.05 -36.33
N LEU A 193 4.91 -1.06 -35.14
CA LEU A 193 4.96 0.12 -34.27
C LEU A 193 5.80 1.27 -34.85
N LYS A 194 6.85 1.00 -35.64
CA LYS A 194 7.55 2.04 -36.41
C LYS A 194 6.62 2.72 -37.42
N THR A 195 5.73 1.98 -38.10
CA THR A 195 4.74 2.61 -39.01
C THR A 195 3.78 3.55 -38.27
N GLN A 196 3.55 3.31 -36.98
CA GLN A 196 2.72 4.15 -36.11
C GLN A 196 3.51 5.30 -35.45
N ASN A 197 4.71 5.63 -35.95
CA ASN A 197 5.59 6.69 -35.43
C ASN A 197 6.01 6.46 -33.96
N VAL A 198 6.19 5.20 -33.56
CA VAL A 198 6.68 4.79 -32.24
C VAL A 198 8.09 4.20 -32.38
N ASP A 199 9.10 5.05 -32.23
CA ASP A 199 10.51 4.67 -32.23
C ASP A 199 11.00 4.08 -30.90
N GLN A 200 12.22 3.51 -30.94
CA GLN A 200 12.96 2.98 -29.78
C GLN A 200 12.20 1.86 -29.02
N VAL A 201 11.42 1.07 -29.74
CA VAL A 201 10.67 -0.07 -29.19
C VAL A 201 11.59 -1.28 -28.98
N THR A 202 11.44 -1.96 -27.85
CA THR A 202 11.91 -3.35 -27.68
C THR A 202 10.74 -4.30 -27.46
N CYS A 203 10.80 -5.50 -28.04
CA CYS A 203 9.73 -6.48 -27.99
C CYS A 203 10.26 -7.84 -27.53
N GLU A 204 9.68 -8.39 -26.47
CA GLU A 204 9.97 -9.72 -25.93
C GLU A 204 8.74 -10.61 -26.12
N GLN A 205 8.87 -11.73 -26.83
CA GLN A 205 7.79 -12.71 -26.94
C GLN A 205 7.56 -13.40 -25.58
N MET A 206 6.30 -13.59 -25.22
CA MET A 206 5.89 -14.18 -23.95
C MET A 206 5.25 -15.56 -24.14
N GLN A 207 5.49 -16.44 -23.17
CA GLN A 207 4.74 -17.69 -23.03
C GLN A 207 3.25 -17.38 -22.83
N SER A 208 2.47 -17.62 -23.88
CA SER A 208 1.02 -17.41 -23.90
C SER A 208 0.31 -18.55 -23.16
N LYS A 209 -0.90 -18.32 -22.63
CA LYS A 209 -1.64 -19.37 -21.91
C LYS A 209 -2.02 -20.53 -22.85
N TYR A 210 -2.35 -20.20 -24.10
CA TYR A 210 -2.69 -21.17 -25.15
C TYR A 210 -1.86 -20.82 -26.41
N PRO A 211 -0.58 -21.25 -26.51
CA PRO A 211 0.32 -20.85 -27.59
C PRO A 211 -0.15 -21.23 -29.00
N GLU A 212 -0.97 -22.28 -29.12
CA GLU A 212 -1.60 -22.75 -30.37
C GLU A 212 -2.75 -21.84 -30.84
N GLN A 213 -3.27 -20.96 -29.98
CA GLN A 213 -4.40 -20.08 -30.30
C GLN A 213 -3.99 -18.62 -30.50
N TYR A 214 -2.97 -18.15 -29.79
CA TYR A 214 -2.47 -16.78 -29.91
C TYR A 214 -1.04 -16.62 -29.40
N SER A 215 -0.34 -15.65 -29.96
CA SER A 215 0.92 -15.12 -29.42
C SER A 215 0.68 -13.91 -28.51
N SER A 216 1.65 -13.65 -27.62
CA SER A 216 1.65 -12.54 -26.68
C SER A 216 3.04 -11.94 -26.57
N PHE A 217 3.12 -10.64 -26.33
CA PHE A 217 4.36 -9.87 -26.31
C PHE A 217 4.37 -8.88 -25.15
N LYS A 218 5.55 -8.71 -24.54
CA LYS A 218 5.90 -7.58 -23.69
C LYS A 218 6.61 -6.56 -24.59
N ILE A 219 6.00 -5.41 -24.76
CA ILE A 219 6.53 -4.30 -25.55
C ILE A 219 7.00 -3.22 -24.57
N SER A 220 8.25 -2.77 -24.73
CA SER A 220 8.83 -1.67 -23.97
C SER A 220 8.94 -0.45 -24.89
N VAL A 221 8.34 0.66 -24.49
CA VAL A 221 8.25 1.89 -25.29
C VAL A 221 8.66 3.11 -24.46
N PRO A 222 9.21 4.18 -25.06
CA PRO A 222 9.49 5.42 -24.34
C PRO A 222 8.23 5.96 -23.64
N SER A 223 8.34 6.38 -22.39
CA SER A 223 7.16 6.72 -21.56
C SER A 223 6.32 7.88 -22.11
N ALA A 224 6.87 8.72 -23.00
CA ALA A 224 6.10 9.72 -23.73
C ALA A 224 5.12 9.09 -24.74
N LYS A 225 5.54 8.03 -25.44
CA LYS A 225 4.78 7.30 -26.46
C LYS A 225 3.73 6.33 -25.91
N LEU A 226 3.74 6.07 -24.59
CA LEU A 226 2.82 5.12 -23.94
C LEU A 226 1.34 5.37 -24.27
N LYS A 227 0.91 6.64 -24.37
CA LYS A 227 -0.49 6.99 -24.68
C LYS A 227 -0.89 6.61 -26.10
N GLU A 228 0.01 6.82 -27.07
CA GLU A 228 -0.21 6.46 -28.48
C GLU A 228 -0.32 4.93 -28.59
N VAL A 229 0.60 4.20 -27.95
CA VAL A 229 0.63 2.72 -27.90
C VAL A 229 -0.59 2.12 -27.20
N GLN A 230 -1.27 2.88 -26.35
CA GLN A 230 -2.51 2.49 -25.66
C GLN A 230 -3.80 2.89 -26.40
N ASN A 231 -3.74 3.60 -27.53
CA ASN A 231 -4.90 3.87 -28.34
C ASN A 231 -5.37 2.58 -29.05
N PRO A 232 -6.61 2.09 -28.86
CA PRO A 232 -7.10 0.91 -29.57
C PRO A 232 -7.16 1.08 -31.10
N GLU A 233 -7.19 2.31 -31.61
CA GLU A 233 -7.28 2.59 -33.06
C GLU A 233 -6.00 2.19 -33.83
N ILE A 234 -4.85 2.14 -33.16
CA ILE A 234 -3.56 1.78 -33.78
C ILE A 234 -3.25 0.27 -33.70
N TRP A 235 -4.26 -0.57 -33.49
CA TRP A 235 -4.11 -2.03 -33.39
C TRP A 235 -5.18 -2.76 -34.22
N PRO A 236 -4.84 -3.90 -34.86
CA PRO A 236 -5.80 -4.63 -35.68
C PRO A 236 -6.85 -5.37 -34.83
N THR A 237 -8.04 -5.53 -35.40
CA THR A 237 -9.21 -6.14 -34.76
C THR A 237 -8.88 -7.50 -34.12
N GLY A 238 -9.19 -7.64 -32.82
CA GLY A 238 -8.98 -8.87 -32.05
C GLY A 238 -7.78 -8.81 -31.10
N VAL A 239 -6.77 -7.98 -31.42
CA VAL A 239 -5.61 -7.73 -30.55
C VAL A 239 -6.05 -6.99 -29.29
N LYS A 240 -5.47 -7.37 -28.16
CA LYS A 240 -5.81 -6.85 -26.82
C LYS A 240 -4.57 -6.33 -26.13
N ILE A 241 -4.74 -5.21 -25.42
CA ILE A 241 -3.67 -4.42 -24.82
C ILE A 241 -3.94 -4.34 -23.32
N ASN A 242 -2.91 -4.51 -22.50
CA ASN A 242 -2.96 -4.28 -21.06
C ASN A 242 -1.68 -3.59 -20.60
N ARG A 243 -1.75 -2.78 -19.53
CA ARG A 243 -0.52 -2.28 -18.89
C ARG A 243 0.25 -3.47 -18.30
N PHE A 244 1.54 -3.61 -18.65
CA PHE A 244 2.34 -4.71 -18.13
C PHE A 244 2.48 -4.58 -16.60
N LEU A 245 2.16 -5.64 -15.88
CA LEU A 245 2.28 -5.68 -14.42
C LEU A 245 3.48 -6.53 -14.03
N PHE A 246 4.56 -5.88 -13.61
CA PHE A 246 5.66 -6.55 -12.94
C PHE A 246 5.14 -7.26 -11.68
N ARG A 247 5.14 -8.59 -11.71
CA ARG A 247 4.86 -9.41 -10.54
C ARG A 247 6.01 -9.23 -9.55
N ILE A 248 5.78 -8.47 -8.47
CA ILE A 248 6.69 -8.43 -7.33
C ILE A 248 6.86 -9.88 -6.83
N PRO A 249 8.09 -10.42 -6.77
CA PRO A 249 8.30 -11.79 -6.33
C PRO A 249 7.79 -11.99 -4.89
N LYS A 250 6.90 -12.97 -4.70
CA LYS A 250 6.48 -13.40 -3.37
C LYS A 250 7.53 -14.38 -2.83
N ASN A 251 8.44 -13.87 -1.99
CA ASN A 251 9.45 -14.64 -1.25
C ASN A 251 10.36 -15.53 -2.11
N SER A 252 11.30 -14.93 -2.82
CA SER A 252 12.63 -15.56 -2.93
C SER A 252 13.27 -15.51 -1.55
N LYS A 253 13.18 -16.60 -0.77
CA LYS A 253 14.01 -16.75 0.43
C LYS A 253 15.49 -16.63 0.00
N PRO A 254 16.36 -15.95 0.75
CA PRO A 254 17.80 -16.10 0.53
C PRO A 254 18.17 -17.58 0.69
N LYS A 255 19.11 -18.02 -0.16
CA LYS A 255 19.82 -19.29 -0.03
C LYS A 255 21.11 -19.05 0.75
#